data_AF-A0A1X7KP37-F1
#
_entry.id   AF-A0A1X7KP37-F1
#
_cell.length_a   1.000
_cell.length_b   1.000
_cell.length_c   1.000
_cell.angle_alpha   90.00
_cell.angle_beta   90.00
_cell.angle_gamma   90.00
#
_symmetry.space_group_name_H-M   'P 1'
#
loop_
_entity.id
_entity.type
_entity.pdbx_description
1 polymer ?
#
loop_
_entity_poly.entity_id
_entity_poly.type
_entity_poly.pdbx_seq_one_letter_code
_entity_poly.pdbx_strand_id
1 'polypeptide(L)'
;MPRSDATEFTGHCLCGAIRFHGTYDAGHDLKACHCSQCRRWSGHYWAAILPRSLQIEGEVKWYRASDIARRGFCAECGSSLFWQRDGSPVIDVAAGAIDSPTGLQLQGHIFVTDKGDYYQIIDGLPQDPHE
;
A
#
# COMPACT_ATOMS: atom_id res chain seq x y z
N MET A 1 1.56 3.44 30.81
CA MET A 1 1.77 2.89 29.45
C MET A 1 1.30 3.98 28.49
N PRO A 2 2.17 4.65 27.73
CA PRO A 2 1.69 5.65 26.79
C PRO A 2 0.87 4.92 25.73
N ARG A 3 -0.34 5.42 25.47
CA ARG A 3 -1.23 4.93 24.41
C ARG A 3 -0.43 4.91 23.11
N SER A 4 -0.41 3.80 22.39
CA SER A 4 0.07 3.78 21.01
C SER A 4 -0.78 4.77 20.23
N ASP A 5 -0.22 5.90 19.82
CA ASP A 5 -0.96 6.92 19.09
C ASP A 5 -1.33 6.35 17.72
N ALA A 6 -2.62 6.06 17.54
CA ALA A 6 -3.18 5.58 16.28
C ALA A 6 -3.65 6.79 15.47
N THR A 7 -3.31 6.81 14.18
CA THR A 7 -3.75 7.83 13.23
C THR A 7 -4.91 7.28 12.41
N GLU A 8 -6.01 8.03 12.36
CA GLU A 8 -7.16 7.70 11.51
C GLU A 8 -6.87 7.99 10.04
N PHE A 9 -7.43 7.19 9.15
CA PHE A 9 -7.38 7.45 7.71
C PHE A 9 -8.68 7.09 7.02
N THR A 10 -8.95 7.78 5.92
CA THR A 10 -9.97 7.44 4.93
C THR A 10 -9.32 7.33 3.56
N GLY A 11 -9.97 6.64 2.64
CA GLY A 11 -9.52 6.58 1.26
C GLY A 11 -10.55 5.95 0.35
N HIS A 12 -10.27 6.00 -0.94
CA HIS A 12 -11.18 5.51 -1.95
C HIS A 12 -10.45 5.14 -3.25
N CYS A 13 -11.10 4.33 -4.08
CA CYS A 13 -10.67 4.14 -5.47
C CYS A 13 -10.96 5.37 -6.32
N LEU A 14 -10.38 5.45 -7.52
CA LEU A 14 -10.50 6.62 -8.40
C LEU A 14 -11.96 7.00 -8.71
N CYS A 15 -12.85 6.03 -8.94
CA CYS A 15 -14.28 6.30 -9.19
C CYS A 15 -15.11 6.50 -7.91
N GLY A 16 -14.55 6.26 -6.71
CA GLY A 16 -15.26 6.35 -5.44
C GLY A 16 -16.20 5.19 -5.10
N ALA A 17 -16.34 4.19 -5.97
CA ALA A 17 -17.20 3.02 -5.74
C ALA A 17 -16.74 2.11 -4.58
N ILE A 18 -15.43 2.12 -4.30
CA ILE A 18 -14.85 1.48 -3.12
C ILE A 18 -14.33 2.60 -2.21
N ARG A 19 -14.79 2.59 -0.96
CA ARG A 19 -14.34 3.49 0.10
C ARG A 19 -13.84 2.66 1.26
N PHE A 20 -12.89 3.19 2.01
CA PHE A 20 -12.37 2.50 3.18
C PHE A 20 -11.93 3.50 4.24
N HIS A 21 -11.93 3.06 5.48
CA HIS A 21 -11.45 3.85 6.60
C HIS A 21 -10.84 2.93 7.67
N GLY A 22 -10.04 3.51 8.55
CA GLY A 22 -9.32 2.72 9.53
C GLY A 22 -8.37 3.53 10.39
N THR A 23 -7.48 2.80 11.07
CA THR A 23 -6.40 3.38 11.86
C THR A 23 -5.07 2.69 11.58
N TYR A 24 -3.95 3.40 11.71
CA TYR A 24 -2.60 2.84 11.65
C TYR A 24 -1.71 3.43 12.77
N ASP A 25 -0.57 2.80 13.02
CA ASP A 25 0.37 3.26 14.05
C ASP A 25 1.10 4.55 13.65
N ALA A 26 1.17 5.52 14.55
CA ALA A 26 2.07 6.65 14.38
C ALA A 26 3.52 6.15 14.22
N GLY A 27 4.24 6.72 13.24
CA GLY A 27 5.58 6.26 12.90
C GLY A 27 5.61 4.98 12.05
N HIS A 28 4.51 4.66 11.34
CA HIS A 28 4.48 3.54 10.40
C HIS A 28 5.65 3.59 9.40
N ASP A 29 6.38 2.48 9.31
CA ASP A 29 7.50 2.30 8.40
C ASP A 29 7.00 2.07 6.97
N LEU A 30 6.58 3.16 6.32
CA LEU A 30 6.09 3.12 4.95
C LEU A 30 7.27 2.99 3.99
N LYS A 31 7.40 1.84 3.35
CA LYS A 31 8.42 1.59 2.32
C LYS A 31 7.82 1.50 0.92
N ALA A 32 8.53 2.01 -0.08
CA ALA A 32 8.17 1.87 -1.48
C ALA A 32 8.75 0.56 -2.04
N CYS A 33 7.88 -0.35 -2.49
CA CYS A 33 8.28 -1.61 -3.09
C CYS A 33 8.46 -1.49 -4.61
N HIS A 34 9.65 -1.83 -5.08
CA HIS A 34 10.07 -1.71 -6.48
C HIS A 34 10.08 -3.04 -7.23
N CYS A 35 9.66 -4.14 -6.59
CA CYS A 35 9.64 -5.46 -7.22
C CYS A 35 8.76 -5.48 -8.47
N SER A 36 9.09 -6.38 -9.40
CA SER A 36 8.41 -6.41 -10.70
C SER A 36 6.88 -6.62 -10.64
N GLN A 37 6.36 -7.27 -9.59
CA GLN A 37 4.92 -7.38 -9.36
C GLN A 37 4.30 -6.03 -8.94
N CYS A 38 4.91 -5.32 -8.00
CA CYS A 38 4.44 -4.00 -7.57
C CYS A 38 4.46 -3.01 -8.75
N ARG A 39 5.50 -3.06 -9.59
CA ARG A 39 5.57 -2.20 -10.78
C ARG A 39 4.48 -2.46 -11.80
N ARG A 40 4.23 -3.73 -12.11
CA ARG A 40 3.17 -4.10 -13.06
C ARG A 40 1.77 -3.88 -12.47
N TRP A 41 1.65 -3.90 -11.14
CA TRP A 41 0.37 -3.68 -10.45
C TRP A 41 -0.02 -2.20 -10.39
N SER A 42 0.92 -1.31 -10.04
CA SER A 42 0.63 0.13 -9.88
C SER A 42 1.00 0.98 -11.10
N GLY A 43 1.78 0.45 -12.03
CA GLY A 43 2.43 1.22 -13.10
C GLY A 43 3.71 1.94 -12.67
N HIS A 44 4.09 1.91 -11.39
CA HIS A 44 5.30 2.56 -10.89
C HIS A 44 6.00 1.74 -9.78
N TYR A 45 6.13 2.25 -8.56
CA TYR A 45 6.37 1.43 -7.36
C TYR A 45 5.07 1.38 -6.54
N TRP A 46 5.00 0.53 -5.52
CA TRP A 46 3.81 0.44 -4.67
C TRP A 46 4.20 0.54 -3.21
N ALA A 47 3.58 1.47 -2.49
CA ALA A 47 3.75 1.67 -1.06
C ALA A 47 2.40 1.45 -0.37
N ALA A 48 2.40 0.81 0.79
CA ALA A 48 1.18 0.49 1.51
C ALA A 48 1.38 0.58 3.01
N ILE A 49 0.31 0.98 3.71
CA ILE A 49 0.26 0.95 5.17
C ILE A 49 -0.27 -0.39 5.65
N LEU A 50 0.15 -0.80 6.86
CA LEU A 50 -0.44 -1.90 7.60
C LEU A 50 -1.41 -1.34 8.64
N PRO A 51 -2.73 -1.35 8.39
CA PRO A 51 -3.70 -0.80 9.31
C PRO A 51 -3.89 -1.69 10.55
N ARG A 52 -4.16 -1.06 11.70
CA ARG A 52 -4.68 -1.72 12.92
C ARG A 52 -6.13 -2.14 12.75
N SER A 53 -6.91 -1.30 12.08
CA SER A 53 -8.31 -1.53 11.76
C SER A 53 -8.58 -1.09 10.33
N LEU A 54 -9.41 -1.84 9.61
CA LEU A 54 -9.81 -1.51 8.25
C LEU A 54 -11.25 -1.92 8.04
N GLN A 55 -12.08 -0.96 7.65
CA GLN A 55 -13.41 -1.17 7.13
C GLN A 55 -13.43 -0.81 5.65
N ILE A 56 -14.06 -1.65 4.84
CA ILE A 56 -14.16 -1.46 3.39
C ILE A 56 -15.64 -1.49 3.00
N GLU A 57 -16.05 -0.50 2.23
CA GLU A 57 -17.36 -0.39 1.60
C GLU A 57 -17.21 -0.50 0.09
N GLY A 58 -18.14 -1.20 -0.57
CA GLY A 58 -18.09 -1.50 -2.00
C GLY A 58 -17.48 -2.86 -2.33
N GLU A 59 -17.56 -3.26 -3.59
CA GLU A 59 -17.14 -4.58 -4.05
C GLU A 59 -15.67 -4.57 -4.51
N VAL A 60 -14.81 -5.22 -3.73
CA VAL A 60 -13.39 -5.42 -4.08
C VAL A 60 -13.24 -6.67 -4.93
N LYS A 61 -12.63 -6.52 -6.11
CA LYS A 61 -12.19 -7.68 -6.89
C LYS A 61 -10.81 -8.13 -6.41
N TRP A 62 -10.69 -9.42 -6.09
CA TRP A 62 -9.44 -10.03 -5.63
C TRP A 62 -8.77 -10.84 -6.75
N TYR A 63 -7.47 -10.64 -6.92
CA TYR A 63 -6.61 -11.36 -7.85
C TYR A 63 -5.54 -12.14 -7.09
N ARG A 64 -5.34 -13.41 -7.43
CA ARG A 64 -4.27 -14.24 -6.88
C ARG A 64 -2.93 -13.81 -7.49
N ALA A 65 -2.12 -13.08 -6.74
CA ALA A 65 -0.89 -12.46 -7.26
C ALA A 65 0.33 -13.40 -7.18
N SER A 66 0.32 -14.33 -6.22
CA SER A 66 1.38 -15.32 -6.03
C SER A 66 0.86 -16.50 -5.21
N ASP A 67 1.69 -17.50 -4.93
CA ASP A 67 1.34 -18.64 -4.07
C ASP A 67 1.20 -18.30 -2.58
N ILE A 68 1.35 -17.03 -2.19
CA ILE A 68 1.30 -16.60 -0.80
C ILE A 68 0.41 -15.37 -0.56
N ALA A 69 -0.15 -14.76 -1.61
CA ALA A 69 -0.88 -13.50 -1.46
C ALA A 69 -1.89 -13.22 -2.57
N ARG A 70 -2.85 -12.37 -2.24
CA ARG A 70 -3.82 -11.78 -3.16
C ARG A 70 -3.74 -10.26 -3.16
N ARG A 71 -4.18 -9.65 -4.25
CA ARG A 71 -4.28 -8.19 -4.42
C ARG A 71 -5.73 -7.78 -4.69
N GLY A 72 -6.17 -6.70 -4.06
CA GLY A 72 -7.52 -6.16 -4.20
C GLY A 72 -7.53 -4.89 -5.05
N PHE A 73 -8.48 -4.79 -5.97
CA PHE A 73 -8.61 -3.65 -6.87
C PHE A 73 -10.08 -3.33 -7.18
N CYS A 74 -10.30 -2.11 -7.66
CA CYS A 74 -11.60 -1.72 -8.19
C CYS A 74 -11.79 -2.27 -9.60
N ALA A 75 -12.81 -3.11 -9.81
CA ALA A 75 -13.11 -3.66 -11.14
C ALA A 75 -13.58 -2.61 -12.15
N GLU A 76 -14.06 -1.45 -11.68
CA GLU A 76 -14.60 -0.38 -12.52
C GLU A 76 -13.51 0.58 -13.01
N CYS A 77 -12.66 1.09 -12.10
CA CYS A 77 -11.63 2.07 -12.45
C CYS A 77 -10.19 1.53 -12.44
N GLY A 78 -9.97 0.28 -12.02
CA GLY A 78 -8.66 -0.36 -12.01
C GLY A 78 -7.73 0.05 -10.88
N SER A 79 -8.14 0.90 -9.93
CA SER A 79 -7.29 1.30 -8.80
C SER A 79 -6.76 0.10 -8.03
N SER A 80 -5.44 0.04 -7.84
CA SER A 80 -4.72 -0.91 -6.99
C SER A 80 -4.84 -0.53 -5.52
N LEU A 81 -5.69 -1.22 -4.75
CA LEU A 81 -6.06 -0.77 -3.40
C LEU A 81 -5.43 -1.58 -2.28
N PHE A 82 -5.38 -2.90 -2.44
CA PHE A 82 -5.09 -3.78 -1.30
C PHE A 82 -4.09 -4.89 -1.63
N TRP A 83 -3.37 -5.35 -0.62
CA TRP A 83 -2.59 -6.58 -0.65
C TRP A 83 -2.84 -7.38 0.62
N GLN A 84 -2.92 -8.70 0.52
CA GLN A 84 -3.11 -9.56 1.67
C GLN A 84 -2.32 -10.86 1.51
N ARG A 85 -1.46 -11.14 2.49
CA ARG A 85 -0.80 -12.43 2.65
C ARG A 85 -1.81 -13.48 3.09
N ASP A 86 -1.67 -14.70 2.57
CA ASP A 86 -2.45 -15.84 3.04
C ASP A 86 -2.24 -16.09 4.53
N GLY A 87 -3.33 -16.38 5.25
CA GLY A 87 -3.31 -16.59 6.70
C GLY A 87 -3.10 -15.32 7.54
N SER A 88 -2.80 -14.17 6.93
CA SER A 88 -2.72 -12.89 7.64
C SER A 88 -4.12 -12.28 7.80
N PRO A 89 -4.49 -11.84 9.02
CA PRO A 89 -5.72 -11.07 9.22
C PRO A 89 -5.57 -9.62 8.71
N VAL A 90 -4.34 -9.15 8.47
CA VAL A 90 -4.05 -7.78 8.04
C VAL A 90 -4.13 -7.68 6.51
N ILE A 91 -4.84 -6.65 6.04
CA ILE A 91 -4.91 -6.24 4.64
C ILE A 91 -4.15 -4.91 4.53
N ASP A 92 -3.10 -4.90 3.74
CA ASP A 92 -2.30 -3.71 3.47
C ASP A 92 -3.08 -2.78 2.53
N VAL A 93 -3.01 -1.47 2.78
CA VAL A 93 -3.75 -0.46 2.03
C VAL A 93 -2.78 0.41 1.25
N ALA A 94 -3.00 0.54 -0.06
CA ALA A 94 -2.19 1.39 -0.93
C ALA A 94 -2.18 2.84 -0.41
N ALA A 95 -1.00 3.34 -0.07
CA ALA A 95 -0.84 4.69 0.49
C ALA A 95 -1.34 5.78 -0.49
N GLY A 96 -1.23 5.53 -1.80
CA GLY A 96 -1.70 6.45 -2.84
C GLY A 96 -3.23 6.52 -3.00
N ALA A 97 -3.99 5.66 -2.33
CA ALA A 97 -5.45 5.69 -2.33
C ALA A 97 -6.05 6.32 -1.05
N ILE A 98 -5.19 6.79 -0.14
CA ILE A 98 -5.59 7.45 1.12
C ILE A 98 -5.81 8.95 0.86
N ASP A 99 -6.86 9.49 1.47
CA ASP A 99 -7.20 10.91 1.35
C ASP A 99 -6.11 11.80 1.95
N SER A 100 -5.82 12.91 1.28
CA SER A 100 -4.90 13.92 1.80
C SER A 100 -5.60 14.85 2.80
N PRO A 101 -4.89 15.33 3.84
CA PRO A 101 -3.48 15.05 4.15
C PRO A 101 -3.28 13.68 4.82
N THR A 102 -2.34 12.89 4.30
CA THR A 102 -2.12 11.52 4.81
C THR A 102 -1.24 11.47 6.05
N GLY A 103 -0.35 12.45 6.26
CA GLY A 103 0.67 12.40 7.32
C GLY A 103 1.72 11.29 7.17
N LEU A 104 1.68 10.53 6.07
CA LEU A 104 2.61 9.45 5.77
C LEU A 104 3.93 10.00 5.21
N GLN A 105 5.04 9.37 5.57
CA GLN A 105 6.37 9.67 5.05
C GLN A 105 7.05 8.38 4.65
N LEU A 106 7.59 8.32 3.43
CA LEU A 106 8.44 7.20 3.03
C LEU A 106 9.66 7.13 3.94
N GLN A 107 10.00 5.92 4.38
CA GLN A 107 11.16 5.63 5.22
C GLN A 107 12.24 4.85 4.47
N GLY A 108 11.94 4.37 3.26
CA GLY A 108 12.89 3.64 2.44
C GLY A 108 12.28 3.03 1.20
N HIS A 109 13.15 2.43 0.41
CA HIS A 109 12.86 1.75 -0.84
C HIS A 109 13.35 0.32 -0.77
N ILE A 110 12.52 -0.61 -1.23
CA ILE A 110 12.75 -2.04 -1.09
C ILE A 110 12.61 -2.71 -2.46
N PHE A 111 13.36 -3.78 -2.72
CA PHE A 111 13.57 -4.46 -4.00
C PHE A 111 14.10 -3.54 -5.10
N VAL A 112 15.02 -2.62 -4.79
CA VAL A 112 15.48 -1.61 -5.76
C VAL A 112 16.26 -2.19 -6.94
N THR A 113 16.77 -3.43 -6.84
CA THR A 113 17.37 -4.15 -7.98
C THR A 113 16.39 -4.31 -9.14
N ASP A 114 15.11 -4.47 -8.81
CA ASP A 114 14.02 -4.69 -9.76
C ASP A 114 13.36 -3.39 -10.24
N LYS A 115 13.82 -2.22 -9.78
CA LYS A 115 13.19 -0.93 -10.06
C LYS A 115 13.10 -0.64 -11.56
N GLY A 116 12.24 0.31 -11.92
CA GLY A 116 12.23 0.83 -13.28
C GLY A 116 13.57 1.51 -13.61
N ASP A 117 14.10 1.23 -14.78
CA ASP A 117 15.29 1.88 -15.33
C ASP A 117 15.01 3.33 -15.78
N TYR A 118 13.74 3.70 -15.94
CA TYR A 118 13.27 5.03 -16.37
C TYR A 118 13.22 6.11 -15.27
N TYR A 119 13.67 5.84 -14.04
CA TYR A 119 13.76 6.84 -12.97
C TYR A 119 14.88 6.56 -11.97
N GLN A 120 15.26 7.59 -11.22
CA GLN A 120 16.23 7.52 -10.11
C GLN A 120 15.53 7.71 -8.76
N ILE A 121 16.08 7.12 -7.71
CA ILE A 121 15.67 7.35 -6.31
C ILE A 121 16.71 8.31 -5.71
N ILE A 122 16.31 9.56 -5.48
CA ILE A 122 17.21 10.68 -5.13
C ILE A 122 16.78 11.45 -3.87
N ASP A 123 15.81 10.92 -3.13
CA ASP A 123 15.31 11.50 -1.88
C ASP A 123 16.23 11.28 -0.67
N GLY A 124 17.31 10.52 -0.85
CA GLY A 124 18.28 10.23 0.20
C GLY A 124 17.81 9.18 1.21
N LEU A 125 16.67 8.55 0.98
CA LEU A 125 16.17 7.47 1.83
C LEU A 125 16.96 6.16 1.60
N PRO A 126 17.01 5.26 2.60
CA PRO A 126 17.58 3.93 2.45
C PRO A 126 17.02 3.18 1.24
N GLN A 127 17.90 2.47 0.53
CA GLN A 127 17.56 1.66 -0.63
C GLN A 127 18.05 0.22 -0.41
N ASP A 128 17.12 -0.71 -0.24
CA ASP A 128 17.38 -2.13 -0.07
C ASP A 128 17.16 -2.91 -1.38
N PRO A 129 18.18 -3.63 -1.89
CA PRO A 129 18.06 -4.41 -3.12
C PRO A 129 17.24 -5.71 -3.01
N HIS A 130 16.96 -6.22 -1.79
CA HIS A 130 16.48 -7.58 -1.55
C HIS A 130 15.33 -7.75 -0.56
N GLU A 131 15.00 -6.70 0.20
CA GLU A 131 13.82 -6.66 1.08
C GLU A 131 12.64 -5.98 0.40
#